data_AF-A0A956L2F5-F1
#
_entry.id   AF-A0A956L2F5-F1
#
_cell.length_a   1.000
_cell.length_b   1.000
_cell.length_c   1.000
_cell.angle_alpha   90.00
_cell.angle_beta   90.00
_cell.angle_gamma   90.00
#
_symmetry.space_group_name_H-M   'P 1'
#
loop_
_entity.id
_entity.type
_entity.pdbx_description
1 polymer ?
#
loop_
_entity_poly.entity_id
_entity_poly.type
_entity_poly.pdbx_seq_one_letter_code
_entity_poly.pdbx_strand_id
1 'polypeptide(L)'
;MIVVAILGILAAIAIPALTKYMRRSKTSEARVQLAKMFDGASAYFTEEHVDRGEVVVIGGGGAITDLAPHRCPHQSGEETGQTQAAVTPDMGTNCNLGPGGHCIPAVGGAGAGYYDMGDWTNNAVWSGLNFQMEQAHFFHYNFHASNSGSGYGQCQFSAQAFGDLDDDLTFSTYERSGAADENGVNAAAGLYIDREIE
;
A
#
# COMPACT_ATOMS: atom_id res chain seq x y z
N MET A 1 8.41 3.78 -52.30
CA MET A 1 8.41 2.43 -51.69
C MET A 1 9.52 2.24 -50.66
N ILE A 2 10.75 2.75 -50.88
CA ILE A 2 11.86 2.63 -49.91
C ILE A 2 11.61 3.34 -48.55
N VAL A 3 10.95 4.50 -48.57
CA VAL A 3 10.67 5.29 -47.35
C VAL A 3 9.80 4.52 -46.36
N VAL A 4 8.78 3.81 -46.85
CA VAL A 4 7.87 3.01 -46.01
C VAL A 4 8.64 1.85 -45.36
N ALA A 5 9.56 1.22 -46.10
CA ALA A 5 10.40 0.15 -45.57
C ALA A 5 11.35 0.63 -44.47
N ILE A 6 11.97 1.81 -44.65
CA ILE A 6 12.85 2.40 -43.63
C ILE A 6 12.05 2.77 -42.36
N LEU A 7 10.88 3.38 -42.50
CA LEU A 7 10.01 3.70 -41.35
C LEU A 7 9.56 2.44 -40.61
N GLY A 8 9.25 1.34 -41.31
CA GLY A 8 8.87 0.07 -40.70
C GLY A 8 9.98 -0.54 -39.83
N ILE A 9 11.23 -0.52 -40.31
CA ILE A 9 12.39 -1.02 -39.55
C ILE A 9 12.65 -0.16 -38.31
N LEU A 10 12.58 1.18 -38.45
CA LEU A 10 12.76 2.10 -37.32
C LEU A 10 11.68 1.89 -36.25
N ALA A 11 10.41 1.72 -36.65
CA ALA A 11 9.30 1.48 -35.72
C ALA A 11 9.47 0.17 -34.94
N ALA A 12 9.88 -0.91 -35.62
CA ALA A 12 10.08 -2.22 -34.99
C ALA A 12 11.15 -2.21 -33.88
N ILE A 13 12.17 -1.36 -34.01
CA ILE A 13 13.23 -1.20 -33.00
C ILE A 13 12.83 -0.19 -31.92
N ALA A 14 12.17 0.90 -32.29
CA ALA A 14 11.85 1.99 -31.38
C ALA A 14 10.71 1.65 -30.39
N ILE A 15 9.68 0.92 -30.83
CA ILE A 15 8.49 0.64 -30.00
C ILE A 15 8.85 -0.14 -28.73
N PRO A 16 9.59 -1.28 -28.79
CA PRO A 16 9.94 -2.03 -27.58
C PRO A 16 10.85 -1.27 -26.62
N ALA A 17 11.72 -0.41 -27.14
CA ALA A 17 12.59 0.42 -26.33
C ALA A 17 11.79 1.50 -25.58
N LEU A 18 10.83 2.13 -26.26
CA LEU A 18 9.95 3.14 -25.68
C LEU A 18 9.03 2.55 -24.61
N THR A 19 8.40 1.40 -24.86
CA THR A 19 7.51 0.76 -23.87
C THR A 19 8.25 0.41 -22.60
N LYS A 20 9.44 -0.19 -22.71
CA LYS A 20 10.31 -0.50 -21.55
C LYS A 20 10.70 0.76 -20.77
N TYR A 21 11.00 1.86 -21.47
CA TYR A 21 11.30 3.14 -20.82
C TYR A 21 10.09 3.69 -20.06
N MET A 22 8.89 3.62 -20.66
CA MET A 22 7.65 4.06 -20.01
C MET A 22 7.34 3.22 -18.76
N ARG A 23 7.45 1.89 -18.83
CA ARG A 23 7.26 1.00 -17.66
C ARG A 23 8.21 1.36 -16.52
N ARG A 24 9.50 1.56 -16.82
CA ARG A 24 10.48 2.04 -15.82
C ARG A 24 10.09 3.36 -15.17
N SER A 25 9.56 4.30 -15.95
CA SER A 25 9.09 5.58 -15.41
C SER A 25 7.97 5.39 -14.38
N LYS A 26 7.04 4.46 -14.62
CA LYS A 26 5.93 4.17 -13.70
C LYS A 26 6.42 3.65 -12.34
N THR A 27 7.50 2.86 -12.31
CA THR A 27 8.07 2.29 -11.07
C THR A 27 8.54 3.32 -10.03
N SER A 28 8.73 4.59 -10.44
CA SER A 28 9.07 5.68 -9.51
C SER A 28 7.91 5.97 -8.54
N GLU A 29 6.67 5.79 -8.99
CA GLU A 29 5.47 5.98 -8.17
C GLU A 29 5.44 5.01 -6.99
N ALA A 30 5.62 3.70 -7.24
CA ALA A 30 5.64 2.68 -6.20
C ALA A 30 6.65 3.03 -5.09
N ARG A 31 7.87 3.42 -5.47
CA ARG A 31 8.92 3.79 -4.50
C ARG A 31 8.52 4.98 -3.62
N VAL A 32 7.94 6.01 -4.22
CA VAL A 32 7.52 7.22 -3.49
C VAL A 32 6.35 6.91 -2.55
N GLN A 33 5.35 6.16 -3.01
CA GLN A 33 4.18 5.86 -2.19
C GLN A 33 4.51 4.88 -1.05
N LEU A 34 5.37 3.88 -1.28
CA LEU A 34 5.88 3.01 -0.23
C LEU A 34 6.71 3.76 0.82
N ALA A 35 7.43 4.80 0.43
CA ALA A 35 8.11 5.68 1.38
C ALA A 35 7.12 6.44 2.26
N LYS A 36 6.06 7.02 1.67
CA LYS A 36 5.01 7.71 2.44
C LYS A 36 4.28 6.78 3.41
N MET A 37 3.98 5.55 3.00
CA MET A 37 3.36 4.56 3.90
C MET A 37 4.29 4.21 5.08
N PHE A 38 5.60 4.08 4.84
CA PHE A 38 6.57 3.86 5.91
C PHE A 38 6.63 5.05 6.87
N ASP A 39 6.70 6.27 6.34
CA ASP A 39 6.75 7.49 7.16
C ASP A 39 5.45 7.64 7.98
N GLY A 40 4.30 7.38 7.38
CA GLY A 40 3.00 7.35 8.06
C GLY A 40 2.93 6.29 9.17
N ALA A 41 3.43 5.08 8.92
CA ALA A 41 3.50 4.02 9.94
C ALA A 41 4.41 4.41 11.11
N SER A 42 5.55 5.04 10.81
CA SER A 42 6.48 5.51 11.85
C SER A 42 5.90 6.64 12.70
N ALA A 43 5.18 7.57 12.07
CA ALA A 43 4.49 8.66 12.75
C ALA A 43 3.39 8.12 13.65
N TYR A 44 2.56 7.21 13.12
CA TYR A 44 1.50 6.58 13.88
C TYR A 44 2.05 5.81 15.08
N PHE A 45 3.10 5.01 14.93
CA PHE A 45 3.68 4.27 16.06
C PHE A 45 4.27 5.18 17.14
N THR A 46 4.84 6.33 16.75
CA THR A 46 5.43 7.29 17.70
C THR A 46 4.37 7.97 18.56
N GLU A 47 3.14 8.09 18.04
CA GLU A 47 2.01 8.57 18.82
C GLU A 47 1.58 7.52 19.86
N GLU A 48 1.18 8.00 21.03
CA GLU A 48 0.64 7.15 22.09
C GLU A 48 -0.86 6.92 21.82
N HIS A 49 -1.23 5.66 21.59
CA HIS A 49 -2.61 5.24 21.35
C HIS A 49 -3.18 4.60 22.61
N VAL A 50 -3.69 5.42 23.51
CA VAL A 50 -4.37 4.92 24.71
C VAL A 50 -5.84 4.68 24.37
N ASP A 51 -6.28 3.42 24.39
CA ASP A 51 -7.70 3.14 24.26
C ASP A 51 -8.45 3.67 25.48
N ARG A 52 -9.74 3.97 25.29
CA ARG A 52 -10.59 4.40 26.39
C ARG A 52 -10.56 3.31 27.46
N GLY A 53 -9.92 3.60 28.59
CA GLY A 53 -9.79 2.67 29.70
C GLY A 53 -11.13 2.04 30.06
N GLU A 54 -11.19 0.71 29.96
CA GLU A 54 -12.39 -0.04 30.30
C GLU A 54 -12.58 0.04 31.83
N VAL A 55 -13.56 0.83 32.27
CA VAL A 55 -13.90 0.94 33.69
C VAL A 55 -14.90 -0.16 34.03
N VAL A 56 -14.39 -1.36 34.32
CA VAL A 56 -15.23 -2.46 34.80
C VAL A 56 -15.25 -2.47 36.32
N VAL A 57 -16.44 -2.69 36.89
CA VAL A 57 -16.59 -2.89 38.33
C VAL A 57 -15.91 -4.21 38.71
N ILE A 58 -14.82 -4.12 39.48
CA ILE A 58 -13.96 -5.27 39.85
C ILE A 58 -14.76 -6.42 40.48
N GLY A 59 -15.83 -6.11 41.23
CA GLY A 59 -16.74 -7.11 41.81
C GLY A 59 -17.56 -7.95 40.80
N GLY A 60 -17.57 -7.57 39.52
CA GLY A 60 -18.23 -8.30 38.42
C GLY A 60 -17.29 -9.16 37.57
N GLY A 61 -16.00 -9.26 37.91
CA GLY A 61 -15.03 -10.07 37.16
C GLY A 61 -14.40 -9.38 35.94
N GLY A 62 -14.35 -8.04 35.91
CA GLY A 62 -13.68 -7.30 34.85
C GLY A 62 -12.17 -7.56 34.81
N ALA A 63 -11.66 -7.97 33.65
CA ALA A 63 -10.23 -8.07 33.38
C ALA A 63 -9.77 -6.76 32.73
N ILE A 64 -8.86 -6.05 33.38
CA ILE A 64 -8.18 -4.90 32.77
C ILE A 64 -7.14 -5.48 31.82
N THR A 65 -7.38 -5.41 30.51
CA THR A 65 -6.36 -5.80 29.53
C THR A 65 -5.36 -4.65 29.39
N ASP A 66 -4.14 -4.88 29.84
CA ASP A 66 -3.01 -3.97 29.63
C ASP A 66 -2.64 -4.05 28.14
N LEU A 67 -3.22 -3.17 27.33
CA LEU A 67 -2.93 -3.07 25.91
C LEU A 67 -1.74 -2.13 25.73
N ALA A 68 -0.80 -2.51 24.87
CA ALA A 68 0.37 -1.69 24.62
C ALA A 68 -0.02 -0.31 24.03
N PRO A 69 0.57 0.79 24.55
CA PRO A 69 0.25 2.13 24.11
C PRO A 69 0.76 2.44 22.69
N HIS A 70 1.80 1.78 22.20
CA HIS A 70 2.32 1.97 20.84
C HIS A 70 2.02 0.77 19.95
N ARG A 71 1.52 1.03 18.75
CA ARG A 71 1.15 0.00 17.77
C ARG A 71 1.13 0.59 16.36
N CYS A 72 1.21 -0.26 15.35
CA CYS A 72 0.97 0.17 13.97
C CYS A 72 -0.53 0.30 13.68
N PRO A 73 -0.88 1.01 12.59
CA PRO A 73 -2.25 1.12 12.13
C PRO A 73 -2.91 -0.25 11.98
N HIS A 74 -4.11 -0.38 12.53
CA HIS A 74 -4.85 -1.64 12.58
C HIS A 74 -6.34 -1.42 12.30
N GLN A 75 -7.04 -2.51 11.95
CA GLN A 75 -8.50 -2.48 11.87
C GLN A 75 -9.13 -2.54 13.27
N SER A 76 -10.37 -2.08 13.39
CA SER A 76 -11.12 -2.15 14.65
C SER A 76 -11.32 -3.61 15.07
N GLY A 77 -10.90 -3.98 16.28
CA GLY A 77 -10.91 -5.35 16.78
C GLY A 77 -9.65 -6.16 16.45
N GLU A 78 -8.68 -5.59 15.74
CA GLU A 78 -7.37 -6.20 15.41
C GLU A 78 -6.21 -5.45 16.09
N GLU A 79 -6.43 -4.96 17.31
CA GLU A 79 -5.44 -4.18 18.08
C GLU A 79 -4.16 -4.96 18.35
N THR A 80 -4.25 -6.30 18.39
CA THR A 80 -3.14 -7.23 18.61
C THR A 80 -3.16 -8.33 17.56
N GLY A 81 -1.99 -8.90 17.27
CA GLY A 81 -1.84 -9.88 16.20
C GLY A 81 -1.78 -9.21 14.83
N GLN A 82 -2.13 -9.98 13.80
CA GLN A 82 -2.05 -9.51 12.42
C GLN A 82 -3.26 -8.65 12.03
N THR A 83 -2.99 -7.59 11.29
CA THR A 83 -3.97 -6.66 10.72
C THR A 83 -3.56 -6.33 9.29
N GLN A 84 -4.52 -6.01 8.44
CA GLN A 84 -4.24 -5.64 7.05
C GLN A 84 -5.23 -4.58 6.56
N ALA A 85 -4.81 -3.71 5.64
CA ALA A 85 -5.70 -2.76 4.97
C ALA A 85 -6.53 -3.36 3.81
N ALA A 86 -6.28 -4.63 3.46
CA ALA A 86 -6.61 -5.24 2.17
C ALA A 86 -5.96 -4.50 0.98
N VAL A 87 -5.97 -5.16 -0.19
CA VAL A 87 -5.38 -4.58 -1.40
C VAL A 87 -6.33 -3.51 -1.95
N THR A 88 -5.86 -2.27 -2.08
CA THR A 88 -6.63 -1.13 -2.58
C THR A 88 -5.87 -0.46 -3.73
N PRO A 89 -6.46 -0.39 -4.94
CA PRO A 89 -7.72 -0.99 -5.36
C PRO A 89 -7.69 -2.52 -5.30
N ASP A 90 -8.85 -3.18 -5.28
CA ASP A 90 -8.90 -4.65 -5.33
C ASP A 90 -8.14 -5.22 -6.55
N MET A 91 -7.45 -6.36 -6.39
CA MET A 91 -6.66 -6.97 -7.47
C MET A 91 -7.51 -7.43 -8.67
N GLY A 92 -8.83 -7.59 -8.51
CA GLY A 92 -9.74 -7.83 -9.61
C GLY A 92 -9.99 -6.61 -10.50
N THR A 93 -9.60 -5.41 -10.06
CA THR A 93 -9.74 -4.18 -10.83
C THR A 93 -8.59 -4.06 -11.83
N ASN A 94 -8.84 -4.35 -13.13
CA ASN A 94 -7.80 -4.09 -14.13
C ASN A 94 -7.66 -2.58 -14.39
N CYS A 95 -6.57 -2.00 -13.88
CA CYS A 95 -6.24 -0.58 -14.04
C CYS A 95 -5.85 -0.19 -15.46
N ASN A 96 -5.42 -1.12 -16.31
CA ASN A 96 -5.10 -0.84 -17.71
C ASN A 96 -6.35 -0.47 -18.54
N LEU A 97 -7.55 -0.82 -18.05
CA LEU A 97 -8.82 -0.44 -18.67
C LEU A 97 -9.22 1.03 -18.38
N GLY A 98 -8.57 1.67 -17.40
CA GLY A 98 -8.82 3.07 -17.10
C GLY A 98 -8.18 4.01 -18.13
N PRO A 99 -8.69 5.24 -18.30
CA PRO A 99 -8.07 6.25 -19.14
C PRO A 99 -6.57 6.40 -18.86
N GLY A 100 -5.74 6.18 -19.89
CA GLY A 100 -4.27 6.27 -19.79
C GLY A 100 -3.58 5.05 -19.16
N GLY A 101 -4.32 3.96 -18.89
CA GLY A 101 -3.82 2.75 -18.24
C GLY A 101 -3.54 2.99 -16.75
N HIS A 102 -4.51 3.60 -16.07
CA HIS A 102 -4.42 3.99 -14.67
C HIS A 102 -5.61 3.45 -13.85
N CYS A 103 -5.34 3.15 -12.59
CA CYS A 103 -6.37 3.04 -11.57
C CYS A 103 -6.88 4.45 -11.24
N ILE A 104 -8.18 4.68 -11.35
CA ILE A 104 -8.76 6.02 -11.10
C ILE A 104 -9.73 5.96 -9.90
N PRO A 105 -9.46 6.70 -8.81
CA PRO A 105 -10.39 6.82 -7.70
C PRO A 105 -11.58 7.68 -8.13
N ALA A 106 -12.80 7.19 -7.91
CA ALA A 106 -14.02 7.94 -8.18
C ALA A 106 -15.08 7.65 -7.10
N VAL A 107 -15.85 8.66 -6.70
CA VAL A 107 -16.91 8.48 -5.71
C VAL A 107 -18.02 7.60 -6.29
N GLY A 108 -18.22 6.42 -5.71
CA GLY A 108 -19.23 5.45 -6.15
C GLY A 108 -18.84 4.61 -7.37
N GLY A 109 -17.57 4.69 -7.81
CA GLY A 109 -17.05 3.99 -8.99
C GLY A 109 -17.52 4.58 -10.32
N ALA A 110 -16.77 4.34 -11.40
CA ALA A 110 -17.09 4.91 -12.72
C ALA A 110 -16.72 4.02 -13.93
N GLY A 111 -16.93 2.70 -13.81
CA GLY A 111 -16.69 1.73 -14.90
C GLY A 111 -15.34 1.02 -14.79
N ALA A 112 -14.85 0.43 -15.89
CA ALA A 112 -13.61 -0.35 -15.89
C ALA A 112 -12.38 0.52 -15.61
N GLY A 113 -11.47 0.05 -14.73
CA GLY A 113 -10.30 0.81 -14.26
C GLY A 113 -10.58 1.87 -13.19
N TYR A 114 -11.85 2.06 -12.82
CA TYR A 114 -12.25 2.91 -11.70
C TYR A 114 -12.56 2.07 -10.46
N TYR A 115 -12.31 2.64 -9.29
CA TYR A 115 -12.67 2.05 -8.00
C TYR A 115 -13.19 3.14 -7.05
N ASP A 116 -13.82 2.72 -5.95
CA ASP A 116 -14.39 3.68 -5.01
C ASP A 116 -13.31 4.34 -4.16
N MET A 117 -13.30 5.68 -4.13
CA MET A 117 -12.39 6.42 -3.26
C MET A 117 -12.64 6.10 -1.77
N GLY A 118 -13.87 5.67 -1.43
CA GLY A 118 -14.24 5.20 -0.11
C GLY A 118 -13.40 4.03 0.41
N ASP A 119 -12.78 3.23 -0.48
CA ASP A 119 -11.94 2.09 -0.07
C ASP A 119 -10.72 2.55 0.78
N TRP A 120 -10.23 3.77 0.56
CA TRP A 120 -9.19 4.38 1.39
C TRP A 120 -9.75 4.92 2.70
N THR A 121 -10.82 5.70 2.64
CA THR A 121 -11.31 6.46 3.80
C THR A 121 -12.10 5.62 4.80
N ASN A 122 -12.73 4.53 4.33
CA ASN A 122 -13.50 3.62 5.18
C ASN A 122 -12.61 2.57 5.87
N ASN A 123 -11.30 2.56 5.59
CA ASN A 123 -10.36 1.64 6.19
C ASN A 123 -9.54 2.33 7.30
N ALA A 124 -9.60 1.78 8.51
CA ALA A 124 -8.90 2.32 9.66
C ALA A 124 -7.37 2.32 9.47
N VAL A 125 -6.81 1.31 8.80
CA VAL A 125 -5.37 1.19 8.54
C VAL A 125 -4.90 2.32 7.61
N TRP A 126 -5.61 2.53 6.50
CA TRP A 126 -5.29 3.62 5.56
C TRP A 126 -5.43 5.00 6.21
N SER A 127 -6.48 5.19 7.00
CA SER A 127 -6.68 6.43 7.75
C SER A 127 -5.57 6.66 8.81
N GLY A 128 -5.13 5.62 9.51
CA GLY A 128 -4.04 5.69 10.49
C GLY A 128 -2.69 6.01 9.85
N LEU A 129 -2.46 5.55 8.62
CA LEU A 129 -1.30 5.94 7.82
C LEU A 129 -1.39 7.33 7.21
N ASN A 130 -2.57 7.98 7.30
CA ASN A 130 -2.90 9.18 6.54
C ASN A 130 -2.56 9.02 5.04
N PHE A 131 -2.90 7.84 4.49
CA PHE A 131 -2.57 7.46 3.12
C PHE A 131 -3.84 7.26 2.29
N GLN A 132 -3.91 7.97 1.18
CA GLN A 132 -4.96 7.81 0.17
C GLN A 132 -4.46 8.23 -1.20
N MET A 133 -5.07 7.68 -2.25
CA MET A 133 -4.82 8.09 -3.63
C MET A 133 -5.97 8.96 -4.12
N GLU A 134 -5.69 10.23 -4.39
CA GLU A 134 -6.68 11.20 -4.91
C GLU A 134 -6.60 11.35 -6.44
N GLN A 135 -5.53 10.84 -7.06
CA GLN A 135 -5.25 10.96 -8.49
C GLN A 135 -5.08 9.59 -9.14
N ALA A 136 -5.12 9.57 -10.46
CA ALA A 136 -4.82 8.38 -11.26
C ALA A 136 -3.41 7.84 -10.97
N HIS A 137 -3.28 6.52 -10.81
CA HIS A 137 -2.04 5.82 -10.41
C HIS A 137 -1.92 4.47 -11.10
N PHE A 138 -0.76 3.81 -10.97
CA PHE A 138 -0.46 2.56 -11.67
C PHE A 138 -0.47 1.31 -10.78
N PHE A 139 -0.45 1.49 -9.46
CA PHE A 139 -0.25 0.39 -8.52
C PHE A 139 -1.42 0.21 -7.57
N HIS A 140 -1.73 -1.04 -7.27
CA HIS A 140 -2.52 -1.45 -6.13
C HIS A 140 -1.63 -1.46 -4.90
N TYR A 141 -2.10 -0.92 -3.78
CA TYR A 141 -1.33 -0.89 -2.55
C TYR A 141 -1.93 -1.82 -1.51
N ASN A 142 -1.08 -2.36 -0.66
CA ASN A 142 -1.49 -3.14 0.50
C ASN A 142 -0.59 -2.78 1.67
N PHE A 143 -1.15 -2.80 2.86
CA PHE A 143 -0.39 -2.64 4.09
C PHE A 143 -0.82 -3.73 5.06
N HIS A 144 0.16 -4.49 5.55
CA HIS A 144 -0.07 -5.46 6.61
C HIS A 144 0.84 -5.15 7.78
N ALA A 145 0.32 -5.32 8.99
CA ALA A 145 1.07 -5.14 10.22
C ALA A 145 0.75 -6.25 11.22
N SER A 146 1.61 -6.38 12.21
CA SER A 146 1.46 -7.30 13.33
C SER A 146 1.84 -6.56 14.61
N ASN A 147 0.90 -6.45 15.54
CA ASN A 147 1.05 -5.70 16.78
C ASN A 147 1.15 -6.64 17.99
N SER A 148 2.05 -6.33 18.91
CA SER A 148 2.13 -6.96 20.24
C SER A 148 1.26 -6.21 21.23
N GLY A 149 0.45 -6.93 22.00
CA GLY A 149 -0.46 -6.34 22.98
C GLY A 149 0.17 -5.97 24.32
N SER A 150 1.47 -6.22 24.54
CA SER A 150 2.10 -6.07 25.85
C SER A 150 3.33 -5.15 25.84
N GLY A 151 3.63 -4.54 26.99
CA GLY A 151 4.81 -3.70 27.18
C GLY A 151 4.66 -2.35 26.49
N TYR A 152 5.75 -1.80 25.94
CA TYR A 152 5.71 -0.57 25.15
C TYR A 152 4.88 -0.72 23.87
N GLY A 153 4.86 -1.95 23.32
CA GLY A 153 4.22 -2.29 22.06
C GLY A 153 5.24 -2.45 20.96
N GLN A 154 5.24 -3.64 20.36
CA GLN A 154 6.10 -3.96 19.23
C GLN A 154 5.23 -4.10 18.00
N CYS A 155 5.68 -3.54 16.89
CA CYS A 155 5.03 -3.71 15.62
C CYS A 155 6.01 -4.20 14.55
N GLN A 156 5.56 -5.11 13.70
CA GLN A 156 6.17 -5.37 12.40
C GLN A 156 5.17 -5.01 11.31
N PHE A 157 5.61 -4.34 10.27
CA PHE A 157 4.74 -3.93 9.18
C PHE A 157 5.43 -4.08 7.83
N SER A 158 4.62 -4.20 6.79
CA SER A 158 5.09 -4.23 5.42
C SER A 158 4.07 -3.59 4.49
N ALA A 159 4.59 -2.63 3.73
CA ALA A 159 3.86 -1.92 2.70
C ALA A 159 4.23 -2.52 1.34
N GLN A 160 3.22 -2.84 0.55
CA GLN A 160 3.34 -3.51 -0.74
C GLN A 160 2.66 -2.69 -1.84
N ALA A 161 3.21 -2.75 -3.05
CA ALA A 161 2.63 -2.18 -4.26
C ALA A 161 2.69 -3.20 -5.40
N PHE A 162 1.58 -3.39 -6.09
CA PHE A 162 1.40 -4.34 -7.19
C PHE A 162 0.94 -3.61 -8.43
N GLY A 163 1.64 -3.74 -9.56
CA GLY A 163 1.26 -3.05 -10.79
C GLY A 163 1.44 -3.96 -12.00
N ASP A 164 0.38 -4.10 -12.78
CA ASP A 164 0.44 -4.69 -14.12
C ASP A 164 0.79 -3.56 -15.10
N LEU A 165 2.08 -3.43 -15.44
CA LEU A 165 2.53 -2.28 -16.25
C LEU A 165 2.40 -2.54 -17.75
N ASP A 166 2.02 -3.76 -18.15
CA ASP A 166 1.95 -4.17 -19.54
C ASP A 166 0.70 -4.90 -20.05
N ASP A 167 -0.29 -5.04 -19.17
CA ASP A 167 -1.62 -5.57 -19.42
C ASP A 167 -1.64 -7.08 -19.75
N ASP A 168 -0.79 -7.85 -19.05
CA ASP A 168 -0.72 -9.31 -19.19
C ASP A 168 -1.26 -10.09 -17.96
N LEU A 169 -1.75 -9.38 -16.94
CA LEU A 169 -2.24 -9.90 -15.65
C LEU A 169 -1.15 -10.45 -14.71
N THR A 170 0.12 -10.24 -15.03
CA THR A 170 1.24 -10.44 -14.12
C THR A 170 1.56 -9.11 -13.44
N PHE A 171 1.89 -9.17 -12.15
CA PHE A 171 2.13 -7.96 -11.36
C PHE A 171 3.61 -7.80 -11.02
N SER A 172 4.13 -6.61 -11.30
CA SER A 172 5.35 -6.09 -10.69
C SER A 172 5.08 -5.84 -9.21
N THR A 173 5.84 -6.48 -8.32
CA THR A 173 5.65 -6.36 -6.86
C THR A 173 6.80 -5.60 -6.23
N TYR A 174 6.45 -4.62 -5.41
CA TYR A 174 7.38 -3.84 -4.61
C TYR A 174 6.97 -3.95 -3.14
N GLU A 175 7.93 -4.19 -2.26
CA GLU A 175 7.66 -4.33 -0.84
C GLU A 175 8.72 -3.65 0.01
N ARG A 176 8.26 -2.89 0.99
CA ARG A 176 9.10 -2.30 2.04
C ARG A 176 8.60 -2.73 3.41
N SER A 177 9.44 -3.46 4.12
CA SER A 177 9.14 -3.92 5.49
C SER A 177 9.82 -3.03 6.53
N GLY A 178 9.23 -2.95 7.70
CA GLY A 178 9.74 -2.22 8.86
C GLY A 178 9.32 -2.88 10.17
N ALA A 179 9.99 -2.50 11.25
CA ALA A 179 9.65 -2.90 12.60
C ALA A 179 9.83 -1.72 13.55
N ALA A 180 9.00 -1.66 14.58
CA ALA A 180 9.01 -0.59 15.56
C ALA A 180 8.91 -1.16 16.98
N ASP A 181 9.70 -0.61 17.89
CA ASP A 181 9.69 -0.92 19.31
C ASP A 181 10.08 0.31 20.14
N GLU A 182 10.31 0.13 21.44
CA GLU A 182 10.71 1.18 22.39
C GLU A 182 12.01 1.93 21.99
N ASN A 183 12.87 1.30 21.19
CA ASN A 183 14.11 1.91 20.70
C ASN A 183 13.92 2.73 19.42
N GLY A 184 12.71 2.72 18.85
CA GLY A 184 12.33 3.46 17.65
C GLY A 184 11.92 2.57 16.48
N VAL A 185 11.97 3.14 15.28
CA VAL A 185 11.51 2.50 14.04
C VAL A 185 12.71 2.13 13.16
N ASN A 186 12.76 0.88 12.72
CA ASN A 186 13.74 0.36 11.80
C ASN A 186 13.09 0.03 10.44
N ALA A 187 13.81 0.29 9.35
CA ALA A 187 13.42 -0.08 8.00
C ALA A 187 14.31 -1.20 7.48
N ALA A 188 13.75 -2.07 6.64
CA ALA A 188 14.59 -2.93 5.80
C ALA A 188 15.58 -2.06 4.99
N ALA A 189 16.82 -2.54 4.83
CA ALA A 189 17.90 -1.79 4.18
C ALA A 189 17.64 -1.46 2.70
N GLY A 190 16.62 -2.06 2.10
CA GLY A 190 16.23 -1.82 0.72
C GLY A 190 14.77 -2.18 0.47
N LEU A 191 14.35 -1.94 -0.76
CA LEU A 191 13.06 -2.33 -1.29
C LEU A 191 13.17 -3.74 -1.90
N TYR A 192 12.31 -4.65 -1.49
CA TYR A 192 12.13 -5.91 -2.20
C TYR A 192 11.38 -5.64 -3.51
N ILE A 193 11.88 -6.20 -4.61
CA ILE A 193 11.33 -6.00 -5.95
C ILE A 193 11.26 -7.35 -6.64
N ASP A 194 10.06 -7.77 -7.00
CA ASP A 194 9.83 -8.91 -7.89
C ASP A 194 9.28 -8.39 -9.23
N ARG A 195 9.88 -8.85 -10.33
CA ARG A 195 9.56 -8.44 -11.71
C ARG A 195 9.46 -6.91 -11.89
N GLU A 196 10.57 -6.18 -11.74
CA GLU A 196 10.59 -4.70 -11.71
C GLU A 196 9.91 -3.99 -12.90
N ILE A 197 9.87 -4.59 -14.07
CA ILE A 197 9.41 -3.96 -15.30
C ILE A 197 8.60 -4.93 -16.16
N GLU A 198 7.87 -5.80 -15.46
CA GLU A 198 6.80 -6.57 -16.06
C GLU A 198 5.96 -5.64 -16.96
#